data_AF-A0A1S0TGH5-F1
#
_entry.id   AF-A0A1S0TGH5-F1
#
_cell.length_a   1.000
_cell.length_b   1.000
_cell.length_c   1.000
_cell.angle_alpha   90.00
_cell.angle_beta   90.00
_cell.angle_gamma   90.00
#
_symmetry.space_group_name_H-M   'P 1'
#
loop_
_entity.id
_entity.type
_entity.pdbx_description
1 polymer ?
#
loop_
_entity_poly.entity_id
_entity_poly.type
_entity_poly.pdbx_seq_one_letter_code
_entity_poly.pdbx_strand_id
1 'polypeptide(L)'
;MGLLECSPTSDGAAAVILCSEKFLMKFPHLSKQAVEIIGAELGTDEPSVFAERSAIKMIGFDMIRKLSNRLYQKTGLTPSDVQVIELHDCFAPNELISYEALGLCPVGKGSDIVDKGDNTYGGKWVINPSGGLISKGHPIGATGVVTSRGIVASVTWPCWCTSGTKLQDC
;
A
#
# COMPACT_ATOMS: atom_id res chain seq x y z
N MET A 1 17.47 15.69 2.43
CA MET A 1 17.19 14.44 1.72
C MET A 1 18.48 13.90 1.15
N GLY A 2 18.86 12.67 1.47
CA GLY A 2 20.10 12.01 1.03
C GLY A 2 19.89 11.05 -0.15
N LEU A 3 20.97 10.56 -0.77
CA LEU A 3 20.91 9.62 -1.90
C LEU A 3 20.17 8.31 -1.56
N LEU A 4 20.30 7.85 -0.30
CA LEU A 4 19.66 6.62 0.19
C LEU A 4 18.17 6.78 0.52
N GLU A 5 17.62 8.00 0.36
CA GLU A 5 16.21 8.29 0.60
C GLU A 5 15.41 8.41 -0.71
N CYS A 6 16.05 8.08 -1.84
CA CYS A 6 15.49 8.09 -3.19
C CYS A 6 15.52 6.68 -3.78
N SER A 7 14.43 6.25 -4.41
CA SER A 7 14.41 4.99 -5.16
C SER A 7 15.39 5.01 -6.34
N PRO A 8 16.23 3.96 -6.53
CA PRO A 8 17.08 3.86 -7.71
C PRO A 8 16.25 3.48 -8.95
N THR A 9 16.72 3.91 -10.13
CA THR A 9 16.19 3.42 -11.40
C THR A 9 16.49 1.93 -11.55
N SER A 10 15.51 1.12 -11.97
CA SER A 10 15.69 -0.33 -12.10
C SER A 10 14.80 -0.92 -13.20
N ASP A 11 15.29 -2.01 -13.81
CA ASP A 11 14.56 -2.79 -14.82
C ASP A 11 13.96 -4.05 -14.17
N GLY A 12 12.73 -4.40 -14.54
CA GLY A 12 12.05 -5.59 -14.00
C GLY A 12 10.65 -5.82 -14.57
N ALA A 13 10.10 -7.01 -14.33
CA ALA A 13 8.76 -7.40 -14.76
C ALA A 13 8.05 -8.19 -13.65
N ALA A 14 6.72 -8.09 -13.61
CA ALA A 14 5.90 -8.87 -12.71
C ALA A 14 4.51 -9.13 -13.34
N ALA A 15 3.87 -10.23 -12.97
CA ALA A 15 2.57 -10.64 -13.50
C ALA A 15 1.66 -11.22 -12.40
N VAL A 16 0.35 -11.00 -12.54
CA VAL A 16 -0.70 -11.59 -11.68
C VAL A 16 -1.65 -12.40 -12.54
N ILE A 17 -2.03 -13.58 -12.07
CA ILE A 17 -3.08 -14.40 -12.67
C ILE A 17 -4.36 -14.19 -11.86
N LEU A 18 -5.39 -13.65 -12.51
CA LEU A 18 -6.71 -13.46 -11.91
C LEU A 18 -7.62 -14.62 -12.31
N CYS A 19 -8.34 -15.16 -11.33
CA CYS A 19 -9.35 -16.17 -11.57
C CYS A 19 -10.61 -15.88 -10.76
N SER A 20 -11.75 -16.30 -11.28
CA SER A 20 -13.02 -16.18 -10.55
C SER A 20 -13.15 -17.30 -9.52
N GLU A 21 -13.97 -17.07 -8.49
CA GLU A 21 -14.30 -18.09 -7.50
C GLU A 21 -14.84 -19.38 -8.15
N LYS A 22 -15.66 -19.25 -9.21
CA LYS A 22 -16.17 -20.39 -9.99
C LYS A 22 -15.06 -21.24 -10.63
N PHE A 23 -13.94 -20.61 -11.00
CA PHE A 23 -12.77 -21.32 -11.52
C PHE A 23 -12.06 -22.07 -10.39
N LEU A 24 -11.88 -21.44 -9.23
CA LEU A 24 -11.27 -22.09 -8.06
C LEU A 24 -12.09 -23.28 -7.56
N MET A 25 -13.42 -23.21 -7.60
CA MET A 25 -14.28 -24.36 -7.25
C MET A 25 -14.07 -25.57 -8.18
N LYS A 26 -13.73 -25.34 -9.46
CA LYS A 26 -13.41 -26.42 -10.42
C LYS A 26 -12.01 -27.00 -10.22
N PHE A 27 -11.11 -26.25 -9.60
CA PHE A 27 -9.72 -26.64 -9.35
C PHE A 27 -9.32 -26.42 -7.87
N PRO A 28 -9.88 -27.19 -6.92
CA PRO A 28 -9.72 -26.94 -5.48
C PRO A 28 -8.27 -27.01 -4.98
N HIS A 29 -7.39 -27.69 -5.73
CA HIS A 29 -5.96 -27.77 -5.41
C HIS A 29 -5.26 -26.40 -5.51
N LEU A 30 -5.82 -25.45 -6.27
CA LEU A 30 -5.30 -24.09 -6.40
C LEU A 30 -5.76 -23.17 -5.26
N SER A 31 -6.81 -23.53 -4.51
CA SER A 31 -7.39 -22.68 -3.46
C SER A 31 -6.39 -22.34 -2.36
N LYS A 32 -5.42 -23.22 -2.07
CA LYS A 32 -4.36 -22.96 -1.08
C LYS A 32 -3.37 -21.85 -1.50
N GLN A 33 -3.30 -21.53 -2.79
CA GLN A 33 -2.43 -20.51 -3.35
C GLN A 33 -3.20 -19.23 -3.71
N ALA A 34 -4.53 -19.27 -3.64
CA ALA A 34 -5.38 -18.17 -4.01
C ALA A 34 -5.44 -17.12 -2.89
N VAL A 35 -5.38 -15.85 -3.29
CA VAL A 35 -5.57 -14.70 -2.42
C VAL A 35 -6.79 -13.94 -2.93
N GLU A 36 -7.73 -13.62 -2.04
CA GLU A 36 -8.96 -12.92 -2.39
C GLU A 36 -8.74 -11.40 -2.49
N ILE A 37 -9.34 -10.77 -3.51
CA ILE A 37 -9.45 -9.29 -3.59
C ILE A 37 -10.77 -8.88 -2.95
N ILE A 38 -10.71 -8.34 -1.74
CA ILE A 38 -11.93 -7.87 -1.06
C ILE A 38 -12.39 -6.47 -1.52
N GLY A 39 -11.52 -5.68 -2.14
CA GLY A 39 -11.87 -4.34 -2.61
C GLY A 39 -10.74 -3.61 -3.30
N ALA A 40 -11.06 -2.87 -4.35
CA ALA A 40 -10.12 -2.01 -5.06
C ALA A 40 -10.79 -0.68 -5.38
N GLU A 41 -10.02 0.40 -5.29
CA GLU A 41 -10.44 1.76 -5.61
C GLU A 41 -9.38 2.43 -6.47
N LEU A 42 -9.83 3.25 -7.42
CA LEU A 42 -8.99 4.01 -8.33
C LEU A 42 -9.50 5.46 -8.35
N GLY A 43 -8.57 6.39 -8.33
CA GLY A 43 -8.86 7.81 -8.43
C GLY A 43 -7.69 8.56 -9.04
N THR A 44 -7.98 9.80 -9.38
CA THR A 44 -7.04 10.77 -9.92
C THR A 44 -6.97 11.98 -9.01
N ASP A 45 -6.14 12.95 -9.36
CA ASP A 45 -5.99 14.22 -8.66
C ASP A 45 -7.32 14.91 -8.33
N GLU A 46 -7.39 15.46 -7.13
CA GLU A 46 -8.48 16.34 -6.69
C GLU A 46 -8.18 17.80 -7.08
N PRO A 47 -9.20 18.67 -7.22
CA PRO A 47 -8.98 20.09 -7.52
C PRO A 47 -8.04 20.82 -6.55
N SER A 48 -7.91 20.31 -5.31
CA SER A 48 -7.02 20.83 -4.28
C SER A 48 -5.54 20.82 -4.69
N VAL A 49 -5.15 19.94 -5.61
CA VAL A 49 -3.81 19.88 -6.21
C VAL A 49 -3.40 21.22 -6.82
N PHE A 50 -4.34 21.88 -7.50
CA PHE A 50 -4.07 23.13 -8.22
C PHE A 50 -4.54 24.38 -7.47
N ALA A 51 -5.50 24.23 -6.55
CA ALA A 51 -6.14 25.36 -5.88
C ALA A 51 -5.41 25.81 -4.59
N GLU A 52 -4.79 24.89 -3.85
CA GLU A 52 -4.40 25.15 -2.46
C GLU A 52 -2.91 25.43 -2.24
N ARG A 53 -2.11 25.49 -3.32
CA ARG A 53 -0.66 25.78 -3.29
C ARG A 53 0.11 24.96 -2.24
N SER A 54 -0.24 23.68 -2.08
CA SER A 54 0.39 22.76 -1.13
C SER A 54 1.13 21.64 -1.87
N ALA A 55 2.42 21.49 -1.59
CA ALA A 55 3.22 20.40 -2.12
C ALA A 55 2.72 19.02 -1.65
N ILE A 56 2.21 18.93 -0.42
CA ILE A 56 1.66 17.68 0.14
C ILE A 56 0.40 17.25 -0.62
N LYS A 57 -0.44 18.21 -1.00
CA LYS A 57 -1.63 17.92 -1.80
C LYS A 57 -1.26 17.59 -3.24
N MET A 58 -0.27 18.29 -3.80
CA MET A 58 0.25 18.04 -5.14
C MET A 58 0.81 16.62 -5.31
N ILE A 59 1.42 16.04 -4.28
CA ILE A 59 1.89 14.65 -4.31
C ILE A 59 0.79 13.61 -3.99
N GLY A 60 -0.48 14.03 -3.91
CA GLY A 60 -1.63 13.13 -3.88
C GLY A 60 -2.24 12.83 -2.50
N PHE A 61 -1.91 13.58 -1.44
CA PHE A 61 -2.46 13.33 -0.09
C PHE A 61 -4.00 13.22 -0.05
N ASP A 62 -4.71 14.18 -0.64
CA ASP A 62 -6.18 14.19 -0.63
C ASP A 62 -6.76 13.03 -1.45
N MET A 63 -6.11 12.67 -2.56
CA MET A 63 -6.47 11.52 -3.38
C MET A 63 -6.33 10.23 -2.57
N ILE A 64 -5.18 10.00 -1.95
CA ILE A 64 -4.93 8.81 -1.12
C ILE A 64 -5.98 8.72 -0.01
N ARG A 65 -6.20 9.82 0.72
CA ARG A 65 -7.18 9.87 1.81
C ARG A 65 -8.61 9.55 1.36
N LYS A 66 -9.04 10.11 0.23
CA LYS A 66 -10.37 9.85 -0.35
C LYS A 66 -10.54 8.39 -0.74
N LEU A 67 -9.54 7.80 -1.40
CA LEU A 67 -9.60 6.42 -1.88
C LEU A 67 -9.53 5.42 -0.72
N SER A 68 -8.68 5.65 0.27
CA SER A 68 -8.61 4.80 1.48
C SER A 68 -9.94 4.81 2.23
N ASN A 69 -10.55 5.98 2.43
CA ASN A 69 -11.86 6.08 3.08
C ASN A 69 -12.96 5.33 2.31
N ARG A 70 -12.98 5.44 0.98
CA ARG A 70 -13.93 4.68 0.15
C ARG A 70 -13.71 3.18 0.27
N LEU A 71 -12.44 2.75 0.26
CA LEU A 71 -12.09 1.35 0.38
C LEU A 71 -12.52 0.80 1.75
N TYR A 72 -12.21 1.49 2.84
CA TYR A 72 -12.63 1.13 4.20
C TYR A 72 -14.16 1.05 4.33
N GLN A 73 -14.88 2.01 3.75
CA GLN A 73 -16.35 1.97 3.74
C GLN A 73 -16.90 0.77 2.94
N LYS A 74 -16.28 0.43 1.81
CA LYS A 74 -16.70 -0.65 0.93
C LYS A 74 -16.41 -2.04 1.52
N THR A 75 -15.26 -2.19 2.18
CA THR A 75 -14.85 -3.47 2.79
C THR A 75 -15.33 -3.64 4.22
N GLY A 76 -15.76 -2.55 4.88
CA GLY A 76 -16.07 -2.54 6.30
C GLY A 76 -14.85 -2.66 7.21
N LEU A 77 -13.64 -2.53 6.66
CA LEU A 77 -12.38 -2.60 7.41
C LEU A 77 -11.90 -1.22 7.86
N THR A 78 -10.97 -1.24 8.80
CA THR A 78 -10.29 -0.08 9.33
C THR A 78 -8.77 -0.22 9.20
N PRO A 79 -8.00 0.87 9.33
CA PRO A 79 -6.54 0.81 9.38
C PRO A 79 -5.96 -0.18 10.41
N SER A 80 -6.67 -0.43 11.51
CA SER A 80 -6.26 -1.39 12.55
C SER A 80 -6.44 -2.86 12.16
N ASP A 81 -7.25 -3.16 11.15
CA ASP A 81 -7.46 -4.52 10.67
C ASP A 81 -6.36 -4.97 9.69
N VAL A 82 -5.54 -4.02 9.23
CA VAL A 82 -4.42 -4.25 8.31
C VAL A 82 -3.17 -4.58 9.11
N GLN A 83 -2.48 -5.66 8.74
CA GLN A 83 -1.27 -6.12 9.44
C GLN A 83 0.02 -5.82 8.67
N VAL A 84 -0.07 -5.80 7.36
CA VAL A 84 1.07 -5.59 6.45
C VAL A 84 0.66 -4.56 5.43
N ILE A 85 1.58 -3.69 5.06
CA ILE A 85 1.36 -2.61 4.11
C ILE A 85 2.52 -2.59 3.11
N GLU A 86 2.27 -2.61 1.80
CA GLU A 86 3.20 -2.26 0.73
C GLU A 86 2.71 -0.98 0.05
N LEU A 87 3.48 0.09 0.13
CA LEU A 87 3.11 1.42 -0.34
C LEU A 87 4.10 2.03 -1.32
N HIS A 88 3.71 3.17 -1.90
CA HIS A 88 4.50 3.85 -2.92
C HIS A 88 5.53 4.81 -2.29
N ASP A 89 6.67 4.28 -1.86
CA ASP A 89 7.78 5.01 -1.24
C ASP A 89 8.83 5.47 -2.28
N CYS A 90 8.46 6.27 -3.28
CA CYS A 90 9.48 6.84 -4.19
C CYS A 90 10.54 7.68 -3.46
N PHE A 91 10.12 8.30 -2.35
CA PHE A 91 10.97 9.08 -1.45
C PHE A 91 10.50 8.89 0.00
N ALA A 92 11.43 8.92 0.96
CA ALA A 92 11.12 8.76 2.38
C ALA A 92 10.01 9.72 2.90
N PRO A 93 9.95 11.01 2.50
CA PRO A 93 8.85 11.89 2.91
C PRO A 93 7.47 11.45 2.40
N ASN A 94 7.42 10.76 1.24
CA ASN A 94 6.14 10.30 0.68
C ASN A 94 5.55 9.15 1.50
N GLU A 95 6.40 8.28 2.05
CA GLU A 95 5.97 7.22 2.96
C GLU A 95 5.34 7.80 4.24
N LEU A 96 5.99 8.76 4.88
CA LEU A 96 5.46 9.44 6.08
C LEU A 96 4.10 10.10 5.83
N ILE A 97 3.97 10.83 4.73
CA ILE A 97 2.73 11.51 4.34
C ILE A 97 1.62 10.47 4.03
N SER A 98 2.01 9.33 3.45
CA SER A 98 1.08 8.24 3.15
C SER A 98 0.51 7.60 4.43
N TYR A 99 1.26 7.50 5.53
CA TYR A 99 0.73 6.99 6.79
C TYR A 99 -0.47 7.81 7.29
N GLU A 100 -0.34 9.13 7.21
CA GLU A 100 -1.37 10.08 7.61
C GLU A 100 -2.57 10.05 6.65
N ALA A 101 -2.31 9.93 5.35
CA ALA A 101 -3.35 9.85 4.33
C ALA A 101 -4.15 8.54 4.39
N LEU A 102 -3.48 7.42 4.68
CA LEU A 102 -4.11 6.10 4.93
C LEU A 102 -4.88 6.08 6.26
N GLY A 103 -4.68 7.06 7.14
CA GLY A 103 -5.34 7.12 8.44
C GLY A 103 -4.72 6.21 9.49
N LEU A 104 -3.45 5.81 9.33
CA LEU A 104 -2.72 5.05 10.35
C LEU A 104 -2.47 5.90 11.61
N CYS A 105 -2.29 7.21 11.41
CA CYS A 105 -2.11 8.20 12.46
C CYS A 105 -2.78 9.55 12.10
N PRO A 106 -2.99 10.45 13.07
CA PRO A 106 -3.43 11.82 12.78
C PRO A 106 -2.43 12.59 11.90
N VAL A 107 -2.93 13.61 11.19
CA VAL A 107 -2.09 14.49 10.37
C VAL A 107 -1.03 15.19 11.23
N GLY A 108 0.22 15.19 10.77
CA GLY A 108 1.40 15.69 11.48
C GLY A 108 2.00 14.70 12.49
N LYS A 109 1.50 13.46 12.55
CA LYS A 109 1.99 12.41 13.47
C LYS A 109 2.64 11.21 12.78
N GLY A 110 2.95 11.31 11.49
CA GLY A 110 3.64 10.23 10.76
C GLY A 110 4.97 9.81 11.39
N SER A 111 5.74 10.76 11.93
CA SER A 111 7.02 10.47 12.60
C SER A 111 6.86 9.60 13.84
N ASP A 112 5.76 9.77 14.59
CA ASP A 112 5.52 9.02 15.83
C ASP A 112 5.40 7.51 15.56
N ILE A 113 4.96 7.10 14.36
CA ILE A 113 4.94 5.68 13.94
C ILE A 113 6.36 5.16 13.80
N VAL A 114 7.24 5.92 13.14
CA VAL A 114 8.63 5.53 12.90
C VAL A 114 9.42 5.49 14.21
N ASP A 115 9.28 6.52 15.05
CA ASP A 115 10.00 6.64 16.31
C ASP A 115 9.64 5.51 17.30
N LYS A 116 8.42 4.97 17.21
CA LYS A 116 7.96 3.82 18.00
C LYS A 116 8.32 2.48 17.39
N GLY A 117 8.79 2.45 16.14
CA GLY A 117 8.98 1.21 15.39
C GLY A 117 7.66 0.53 15.01
N ASP A 118 6.56 1.27 14.94
CA ASP A 118 5.24 0.72 14.61
C ASP A 118 5.09 0.35 13.12
N ASN A 119 6.08 0.67 12.29
CA ASN A 119 6.12 0.37 10.85
C ASN A 119 7.02 -0.83 10.48
N THR A 120 7.58 -1.56 11.45
CA THR A 120 8.50 -2.69 11.20
C THR A 120 8.08 -3.95 11.96
N TYR A 121 8.84 -5.04 11.78
CA TYR A 121 8.59 -6.32 12.46
C TYR A 121 8.57 -6.14 13.98
N GLY A 122 7.49 -6.62 14.62
CA GLY A 122 7.25 -6.45 16.06
C GLY A 122 6.47 -5.17 16.41
N GLY A 123 6.29 -4.25 15.45
CA GLY A 123 5.40 -3.09 15.57
C GLY A 123 3.95 -3.41 15.25
N LYS A 124 3.13 -2.35 15.18
CA LYS A 124 1.71 -2.47 14.86
C LYS A 124 1.43 -2.86 13.41
N TRP A 125 2.22 -2.35 12.46
CA TRP A 125 2.13 -2.66 11.04
C TRP A 125 3.50 -3.05 10.50
N VAL A 126 3.55 -4.04 9.62
CA VAL A 126 4.77 -4.33 8.84
C VAL A 126 4.66 -3.59 7.51
N ILE A 127 5.34 -2.45 7.39
CA ILE A 127 5.29 -1.61 6.19
C ILE A 127 6.50 -1.91 5.31
N ASN A 128 6.25 -2.05 4.01
CA ASN A 128 7.21 -2.39 2.97
C ASN A 128 8.12 -3.56 3.37
N PRO A 129 7.59 -4.72 3.81
CA PRO A 129 8.42 -5.87 4.20
C PRO A 129 9.38 -6.31 3.10
N SER A 130 9.07 -5.96 1.86
CA SER A 130 9.87 -6.28 0.71
C SER A 130 11.06 -5.33 0.47
N GLY A 131 11.20 -4.27 1.28
CA GLY A 131 12.22 -3.23 1.19
C GLY A 131 11.77 -1.96 0.47
N GLY A 132 10.52 -1.93 -0.04
CA GLY A 132 9.94 -0.79 -0.74
C GLY A 132 10.63 -0.44 -2.06
N LEU A 133 10.18 0.62 -2.72
CA LEU A 133 10.80 1.18 -3.92
C LEU A 133 12.19 1.74 -3.60
N ILE A 134 12.42 2.23 -2.37
CA ILE A 134 13.73 2.77 -1.97
C ILE A 134 14.82 1.70 -2.09
N SER A 135 14.56 0.45 -1.68
CA SER A 135 15.57 -0.62 -1.75
C SER A 135 15.49 -1.46 -3.03
N LYS A 136 14.29 -1.73 -3.55
CA LYS A 136 14.11 -2.62 -4.72
C LYS A 136 14.28 -1.92 -6.06
N GLY A 137 14.16 -0.59 -6.09
CA GLY A 137 14.14 0.21 -7.30
C GLY A 137 12.77 0.27 -7.97
N HIS A 138 12.64 1.13 -8.98
CA HIS A 138 11.35 1.56 -9.52
C HIS A 138 11.14 1.26 -11.02
N PRO A 139 10.82 0.00 -11.39
CA PRO A 139 10.28 -0.30 -12.71
C PRO A 139 8.81 0.18 -12.78
N ILE A 140 8.58 1.34 -13.39
CA ILE A 140 7.31 2.10 -13.37
C ILE A 140 6.08 1.23 -13.69
N GLY A 141 6.18 0.29 -14.63
CA GLY A 141 5.06 -0.59 -15.00
C GLY A 141 4.88 -1.85 -14.13
N ALA A 142 5.94 -2.32 -13.46
CA ALA A 142 5.92 -3.55 -12.67
C ALA A 142 5.70 -3.29 -11.17
N THR A 143 5.94 -2.06 -10.71
CA THR A 143 5.88 -1.71 -9.28
C THR A 143 4.50 -2.03 -8.68
N GLY A 144 3.40 -1.66 -9.34
CA GLY A 144 2.04 -1.97 -8.83
C GLY A 144 1.75 -3.47 -8.73
N VAL A 145 2.38 -4.29 -9.58
CA VAL A 145 2.25 -5.76 -9.51
C VAL A 145 3.18 -6.36 -8.45
N VAL A 146 4.38 -5.82 -8.26
CA VAL A 146 5.29 -6.25 -7.19
C VAL A 146 4.72 -5.91 -5.81
N THR A 147 4.12 -4.72 -5.67
CA THR A 147 3.36 -4.31 -4.49
C THR A 147 2.18 -5.24 -4.23
N SER A 148 1.54 -5.85 -5.24
CA SER A 148 0.46 -6.84 -4.99
C SER A 148 0.91 -8.16 -4.33
N ARG A 149 2.23 -8.43 -4.25
CA ARG A 149 2.79 -9.66 -3.63
C ARG A 149 3.10 -9.50 -2.14
N GLY A 150 3.15 -8.27 -1.62
CA GLY A 150 3.17 -7.96 -0.20
C GLY A 150 1.89 -7.18 0.15
N ILE A 151 1.23 -7.55 1.22
CA ILE A 151 -0.13 -7.10 1.55
C ILE A 151 -0.19 -5.55 1.71
N VAL A 152 -1.18 -4.90 1.06
CA VAL A 152 -1.79 -3.52 1.16
C VAL A 152 -0.97 -2.22 0.94
N ALA A 153 -1.33 -1.43 -0.09
CA ALA A 153 -1.34 0.07 -0.16
C ALA A 153 -0.35 0.88 -1.02
N SER A 154 -0.24 0.68 -2.34
CA SER A 154 0.18 1.76 -3.24
C SER A 154 -1.00 2.31 -4.04
N VAL A 155 -1.22 3.63 -3.99
CA VAL A 155 -2.18 4.35 -4.84
C VAL A 155 -1.66 4.39 -6.27
N THR A 156 -1.84 3.26 -6.95
CA THR A 156 -2.09 3.09 -8.38
C THR A 156 -2.36 1.60 -8.58
N TRP A 157 -3.64 1.24 -8.76
CA TRP A 157 -4.13 -0.12 -9.07
C TRP A 157 -4.12 -1.13 -7.89
N PRO A 158 -4.92 -2.22 -7.97
CA PRO A 158 -5.90 -2.63 -6.96
C PRO A 158 -5.31 -3.03 -5.60
N CYS A 159 -6.03 -2.69 -4.53
CA CYS A 159 -5.69 -2.98 -3.13
C CYS A 159 -6.12 -4.41 -2.76
N TRP A 160 -5.34 -5.11 -1.93
CA TRP A 160 -5.58 -6.52 -1.56
C TRP A 160 -5.41 -6.68 -0.05
N CYS A 161 -6.48 -6.99 0.68
CA CYS A 161 -6.42 -7.26 2.11
C CYS A 161 -6.84 -8.71 2.34
N THR A 162 -5.96 -9.53 2.92
CA THR A 162 -6.29 -10.88 3.38
C THR A 162 -6.90 -10.80 4.77
N SER A 163 -8.10 -11.33 4.94
CA SER A 163 -8.64 -11.61 6.26
C SER A 163 -8.01 -12.91 6.79
N GLY A 164 -7.44 -12.87 8.00
CA GLY A 164 -7.48 -14.04 8.88
C GLY A 164 -6.22 -14.88 9.13
N THR A 165 -4.99 -14.43 8.84
CA THR A 165 -3.80 -15.18 9.33
C THR A 165 -2.77 -14.25 9.96
N LYS A 166 -2.54 -14.42 11.27
CA LYS A 166 -1.49 -13.69 11.99
C LYS A 166 -0.12 -14.13 11.48
N LEU A 167 0.75 -13.15 11.19
CA LEU A 167 2.12 -13.38 10.74
C LEU A 167 3.03 -14.07 11.79
N GLN A 168 2.55 -14.28 13.01
CA GLN A 168 3.31 -14.96 14.07
C GLN A 168 3.45 -16.47 13.85
N ASP A 169 2.78 -17.04 12.85
CA ASP A 169 2.76 -18.47 12.56
C ASP A 169 3.52 -18.85 11.25
N CYS A 170 4.48 -18.02 10.82
CA CYS A 170 5.40 -18.31 9.71
C CYS A 170 6.86 -18.43 10.17
#